data_AF-A0A0C3JND8-F1
#
_entry.id   AF-A0A0C3JND8-F1
#
_cell.length_a   1.000
_cell.length_b   1.000
_cell.length_c   1.000
_cell.angle_alpha   90.00
_cell.angle_beta   90.00
_cell.angle_gamma   90.00
#
_symmetry.space_group_name_H-M   'P 1'
#
loop_
_entity.id
_entity.type
_entity.pdbx_description
1 polymer ?
#
loop_
_entity_poly.entity_id
_entity_poly.type
_entity_poly.pdbx_seq_one_letter_code
_entity_poly.pdbx_strand_id
1 'polypeptide(L)'
;YHKVFWNAGVVDTFSLPQQHAMEHYYHLICQFSTPNSLCSSITESKHIKAIKQPYWHTNCFQALRQMLLINQRLNKLITTCANFKEHGMLNEPLLS
;
A
#
# COMPACT_ATOMS: atom_id res chain seq x y z
N TYR A 1 5.32 7.16 22.03
CA TYR A 1 6.21 5.99 21.96
C TYR A 1 7.72 6.32 21.85
N HIS A 2 8.16 7.49 21.36
CA HIS A 2 9.61 7.80 21.24
C HIS A 2 10.25 8.61 22.39
N LYS A 3 9.49 9.09 23.39
CA LYS A 3 10.03 9.88 24.52
C LYS A 3 11.10 9.14 25.35
N VAL A 4 11.08 7.81 25.33
CA VAL A 4 12.07 6.96 26.04
C VAL A 4 13.49 7.19 25.53
N PHE A 5 13.68 7.41 24.23
CA PHE A 5 15.00 7.59 23.62
C PHE A 5 15.60 8.98 23.88
N TRP A 6 14.75 10.01 24.02
CA TRP A 6 15.19 11.33 24.47
C TRP A 6 15.62 11.29 25.94
N ASN A 7 14.81 10.67 26.81
CA ASN A 7 15.13 10.57 28.24
C ASN A 7 16.40 9.75 28.50
N ALA A 8 16.72 8.81 27.62
CA ALA A 8 17.96 8.02 27.68
C ALA A 8 19.18 8.74 27.08
N GLY A 9 19.03 9.94 26.51
CA GLY A 9 20.12 10.69 25.89
C GLY A 9 20.70 10.05 24.63
N VAL A 10 19.95 9.14 23.99
CA VAL A 10 20.42 8.38 22.82
C VAL A 10 20.25 9.16 21.51
N VAL A 11 19.37 10.17 21.50
CA VAL A 11 19.06 10.98 20.31
C VAL A 11 18.94 12.45 20.70
N ASP A 12 19.76 13.32 20.10
CA ASP A 12 19.79 14.77 20.39
C ASP A 12 18.61 15.54 19.79
N THR A 13 18.05 15.07 18.66
CA THR A 13 16.91 15.70 17.99
C THR A 13 16.02 14.67 17.29
N PHE A 14 14.70 14.83 17.37
CA PHE A 14 13.77 14.08 16.54
C PHE A 14 13.63 14.72 15.16
N SER A 15 13.97 13.99 14.10
CA SER A 15 13.55 14.37 12.74
C SER A 15 12.03 14.26 12.66
N LEU A 16 11.36 15.35 12.27
CA LEU A 16 9.91 15.31 12.06
C LEU A 16 9.64 14.35 10.90
N PRO A 17 8.77 13.34 11.07
CA PRO A 17 8.41 12.48 9.96
C PRO A 17 7.81 13.35 8.85
N GLN A 18 8.21 13.08 7.59
CA GLN A 18 7.75 13.76 6.37
C GLN A 18 8.39 15.11 5.99
N GLN A 19 9.47 15.58 6.64
CA GLN A 19 10.16 16.81 6.19
C GLN A 19 10.61 16.76 4.71
N HIS A 20 11.07 15.61 4.23
CA HIS A 20 11.45 15.41 2.82
C HIS A 20 10.24 15.51 1.86
N ALA A 21 9.05 15.12 2.31
CA ALA A 21 7.85 15.20 1.47
C ALA A 21 7.42 16.65 1.20
N MET A 22 7.81 17.60 2.06
CA MET A 22 7.52 19.04 1.86
C MET A 22 8.20 19.60 0.62
N GLU A 23 9.42 19.14 0.30
CA GLU A 23 10.16 19.57 -0.90
C GLU A 23 9.42 19.17 -2.19
N HIS A 24 8.73 18.03 -2.18
CA HIS A 24 7.97 17.53 -3.33
C HIS A 24 6.50 17.98 -3.34
N TYR A 25 6.03 18.69 -2.31
CA TYR A 25 4.62 18.99 -2.09
C TYR A 25 3.99 19.78 -3.24
N TYR A 26 4.67 20.84 -3.70
CA TYR A 26 4.21 21.65 -4.83
C TYR A 26 4.11 20.83 -6.13
N HIS A 27 5.12 20.00 -6.41
CA HIS A 27 5.14 19.15 -7.60
C HIS A 27 4.02 18.11 -7.58
N LEU A 28 3.78 17.49 -6.42
CA LEU A 28 2.72 16.51 -6.23
C LEU A 28 1.31 17.14 -6.37
N ILE A 29 1.13 18.39 -5.95
CA ILE A 29 -0.12 19.14 -6.20
C ILE A 29 -0.35 19.32 -7.70
N CYS A 30 0.66 19.75 -8.44
CA CYS A 30 0.53 19.97 -9.88
C CYS A 30 0.24 18.67 -10.65
N GLN A 31 0.91 17.57 -10.29
CA GLN A 31 0.76 16.31 -11.01
C GLN A 31 -0.50 15.53 -10.63
N PHE A 32 -0.92 15.60 -9.37
CA PHE A 32 -1.94 14.71 -8.80
C PHE A 32 -3.10 15.45 -8.14
N SER A 33 -3.16 16.78 -8.26
CA SER A 33 -4.24 17.63 -7.76
C SER A 33 -4.61 17.36 -6.30
N THR A 34 -3.63 16.98 -5.48
CA THR A 34 -3.86 16.62 -4.07
C THR A 34 -2.84 17.32 -3.17
N PRO A 35 -3.28 18.23 -2.28
CA PRO A 35 -2.39 18.96 -1.38
C PRO A 35 -1.63 18.00 -0.47
N ASN A 36 -2.31 17.10 0.23
CA ASN A 36 -1.65 16.21 1.18
C ASN A 36 -1.24 14.88 0.55
N SER A 37 -0.15 14.87 -0.22
CA SER A 37 0.69 13.69 -0.57
C SER A 37 -0.05 12.35 -0.83
N LEU A 38 -1.24 12.41 -1.42
CA LEU A 38 -2.05 11.24 -1.74
C LEU A 38 -1.35 10.40 -2.81
N CYS A 39 -0.54 11.02 -3.67
CA CYS A 39 0.06 10.30 -4.78
C CYS A 39 1.08 9.24 -4.35
N SER A 40 2.16 9.58 -3.62
CA SER A 40 3.18 8.58 -3.30
C SER A 40 2.64 7.49 -2.36
N SER A 41 1.75 7.84 -1.44
CA SER A 41 1.14 6.88 -0.52
C SER A 41 0.12 5.96 -1.20
N ILE A 42 -0.71 6.48 -2.12
CA ILE A 42 -1.64 5.65 -2.91
C ILE A 42 -0.88 4.75 -3.89
N THR A 43 0.08 5.31 -4.63
CA THR A 43 0.85 4.53 -5.60
C THR A 43 1.68 3.48 -4.89
N GLU A 44 2.31 3.81 -3.76
CA GLU A 44 3.03 2.84 -2.93
C GLU A 44 2.09 1.80 -2.33
N SER A 45 0.89 2.19 -1.87
CA SER A 45 -0.11 1.23 -1.37
C SER A 45 -0.57 0.25 -2.45
N LYS A 46 -0.83 0.74 -3.67
CA LYS A 46 -1.16 -0.11 -4.83
C LYS A 46 0.04 -0.95 -5.26
N HIS A 47 1.25 -0.40 -5.22
CA HIS A 47 2.50 -1.10 -5.52
C HIS A 47 2.78 -2.21 -4.50
N ILE A 48 2.47 -2.01 -3.21
CA ILE A 48 2.57 -3.07 -2.20
C ILE A 48 1.68 -4.26 -2.60
N LYS A 49 0.42 -4.02 -2.96
CA LYS A 49 -0.53 -5.08 -3.31
C LYS A 49 -0.23 -5.75 -4.65
N ALA A 50 0.13 -4.97 -5.66
CA ALA A 50 0.35 -5.48 -7.02
C ALA A 50 1.77 -6.03 -7.23
N ILE A 51 2.75 -5.61 -6.43
CA ILE A 51 4.16 -5.93 -6.65
C ILE A 51 4.79 -6.56 -5.41
N LYS A 52 4.89 -5.85 -4.28
CA LYS A 52 5.67 -6.37 -3.12
C LYS A 52 5.09 -7.66 -2.55
N GLN A 53 3.78 -7.72 -2.34
CA GLN A 53 3.10 -8.91 -1.81
C GLN A 53 3.24 -10.10 -2.76
N PRO A 54 2.88 -10.02 -4.07
CA PRO A 54 3.10 -11.11 -5.01
C PRO A 54 4.56 -11.56 -5.10
N TYR A 55 5.51 -10.62 -5.07
CA TYR A 55 6.94 -10.91 -5.14
C TYR A 55 7.38 -11.83 -3.98
N TRP A 56 6.93 -11.57 -2.76
CA TRP A 56 7.22 -12.43 -1.59
C TRP A 56 6.69 -13.86 -1.74
N HIS A 57 5.67 -14.07 -2.57
CA HIS A 57 5.09 -15.39 -2.84
C HIS A 57 5.67 -16.08 -4.09
N THR A 58 6.62 -15.45 -4.80
CA THR A 58 7.27 -16.08 -5.96
C THR A 58 8.47 -16.93 -5.55
N ASN A 59 8.83 -17.89 -6.41
CA ASN A 59 10.05 -18.68 -6.25
C ASN A 59 11.28 -18.03 -6.92
N CYS A 60 11.22 -16.73 -7.22
CA CYS A 60 12.23 -15.94 -7.94
C CYS A 60 12.56 -16.39 -9.39
N PHE A 61 12.06 -17.53 -9.86
CA PHE A 61 12.20 -17.96 -11.25
C PHE A 61 11.08 -17.37 -12.11
N GLN A 62 11.43 -16.49 -13.06
CA GLN A 62 10.44 -15.74 -13.87
C GLN A 62 9.41 -14.98 -13.00
N ALA A 63 9.88 -14.34 -11.94
CA ALA A 63 9.03 -13.69 -10.92
C ALA A 63 7.96 -12.76 -11.52
N LEU A 64 8.31 -11.93 -12.51
CA LEU A 64 7.34 -11.03 -13.16
C LEU A 64 6.13 -11.77 -13.75
N ARG A 65 6.37 -12.89 -14.45
CA ARG A 65 5.30 -13.71 -15.03
C ARG A 65 4.40 -14.30 -13.93
N GLN A 66 5.01 -14.76 -12.84
CA GLN A 66 4.26 -15.29 -11.69
C GLN A 66 3.43 -14.20 -11.01
N MET A 67 4.00 -13.02 -10.80
CA MET A 67 3.32 -11.87 -10.20
C MET A 67 2.11 -11.44 -11.05
N LEU A 68 2.26 -11.40 -12.38
CA LEU A 68 1.15 -11.11 -13.29
C LEU A 68 0.02 -12.15 -13.17
N LEU A 69 0.36 -13.44 -13.11
CA LEU A 69 -0.63 -14.51 -12.92
C LEU A 69 -1.33 -14.43 -11.56
N ILE A 70 -0.59 -14.13 -10.49
CA ILE A 70 -1.15 -13.94 -9.14
C ILE A 70 -2.14 -12.77 -9.15
N ASN A 71 -1.74 -11.61 -9.68
CA ASN A 71 -2.61 -10.43 -9.77
C ASN A 71 -3.88 -10.72 -10.59
N GLN A 72 -3.75 -11.42 -11.72
CA GLN A 72 -4.91 -11.82 -12.53
C GLN A 72 -5.86 -12.74 -11.76
N ARG A 73 -5.34 -13.72 -11.02
CA ARG A 73 -6.16 -14.64 -10.21
C ARG A 73 -6.87 -13.89 -9.08
N LEU A 74 -6.17 -13.01 -8.37
CA LEU A 74 -6.75 -12.18 -7.31
C LEU A 74 -7.87 -11.28 -7.85
N ASN A 75 -7.65 -10.63 -8.99
CA ASN A 75 -8.68 -9.80 -9.62
C ASN A 75 -9.92 -10.62 -9.97
N LYS A 76 -9.75 -11.81 -10.57
CA LYS A 76 -10.88 -12.70 -10.88
C LYS A 76 -11.62 -13.13 -9.61
N LEU A 77 -10.92 -13.48 -8.55
CA LEU A 77 -11.54 -13.86 -7.27
C LEU A 77 -12.35 -12.71 -6.67
N ILE A 78 -11.82 -11.48 -6.68
CA ILE A 78 -12.51 -10.30 -6.19
C ILE A 78 -13.78 -10.03 -7.00
N THR A 79 -13.69 -10.07 -8.34
CA THR A 79 -14.87 -9.91 -9.22
C THR A 79 -15.92 -10.98 -8.96
N THR A 80 -15.51 -12.24 -8.88
CA THR A 80 -16.44 -13.35 -8.61
C THR A 80 -17.08 -13.24 -7.23
N CYS A 81 -16.32 -12.85 -6.21
CA CYS A 81 -16.84 -12.62 -4.86
C CYS A 81 -17.88 -11.48 -4.85
N ALA A 82 -17.61 -10.39 -5.55
CA ALA A 82 -18.57 -9.29 -5.72
C ALA A 82 -19.87 -9.76 -6.40
N ASN A 83 -19.75 -10.52 -7.50
CA ASN A 83 -20.90 -11.09 -8.20
C ASN A 83 -21.72 -12.01 -7.29
N PHE A 84 -21.07 -12.91 -6.54
CA PHE A 84 -21.77 -13.80 -5.62
C PHE A 84 -22.42 -13.05 -4.45
N LYS A 85 -21.81 -11.98 -3.95
CA LYS A 85 -22.43 -11.10 -2.94
C LYS A 85 -23.69 -10.43 -3.49
N GLU A 86 -23.64 -9.93 -4.72
CA GLU A 86 -24.79 -9.32 -5.39
C GLU A 86 -25.96 -10.30 -5.57
N HIS A 87 -25.67 -11.57 -5.87
CA HIS A 87 -26.67 -12.62 -6.04
C HIS A 87 -27.14 -13.25 -4.72
N GLY A 88 -26.70 -12.74 -3.56
CA GLY A 88 -27.04 -13.29 -2.25
C GLY A 88 -26.45 -14.69 -1.98
N MET A 89 -25.45 -15.10 -2.75
CA MET A 89 -24.78 -16.40 -2.63
C MET A 89 -23.63 -16.38 -1.60
N LEU A 90 -23.17 -15.18 -1.21
CA LEU A 90 -22.22 -14.98 -0.12
C LEU A 90 -22.81 -13.99 0.88
N ASN A 91 -23.01 -14.45 2.11
CA ASN A 91 -23.34 -13.58 3.24
C ASN A 91 -22.13 -12.71 3.59
N GLU A 92 -22.36 -11.50 4.14
CA GLU A 92 -21.24 -10.67 4.63
C GLU A 92 -20.36 -11.46 5.60
N PRO A 93 -19.03 -11.34 5.51
CA PRO A 93 -18.17 -11.96 6.51
C PRO A 93 -18.47 -11.30 7.87
N LEU A 94 -18.70 -12.12 8.89
CA LEU A 94 -18.84 -11.75 10.32
C LEU A 94 -17.52 -11.22 10.92
N LEU A 95 -16.79 -10.38 10.19
CA LEU A 95 -15.56 -9.76 10.64
C LEU A 95 -15.74 -8.24 10.56
N SER A 96 -16.38 -7.72 11.61
CA SER A 96 -16.24 -6.35 12.11
C SER A 96 -14.85 -6.13 12.67
#